data_AF-A0A6P6DMC1-F1
#
_entry.id   AF-A0A6P6DMC1-F1
#
_cell.length_a   1.000
_cell.length_b   1.000
_cell.length_c   1.000
_cell.angle_alpha   90.00
_cell.angle_beta   90.00
_cell.angle_gamma   90.00
#
_symmetry.space_group_name_H-M   'P 1'
#
loop_
_entity.id
_entity.type
_entity.pdbx_description
1 polymer ?
#
loop_
_entity_poly.entity_id
_entity_poly.type
_entity_poly.pdbx_seq_one_letter_code
_entity_poly.pdbx_strand_id
1 'polypeptide(L)'
;MHLGTHPTASVLPTAPALASCPRQALRGGEGPLAGENTAAPQSQLFALAAPFGINSRRNLLSLFQLRPCEQEAVCWAPVTQGTAEVLLWWMSRHPSKSQLCEMVQPGSSPAGDQDEESSLGKPAMLQLQAEQGSPEALQRCLEENHELRDAIRQNNQMLRERCEELLHFQASQKEEKEFLMCRFQEARKLVERLSLEKLELRRQKEQALQEAEQLKRCQQQMAEDKASVKAQVTSLLGELQESQSRLEAATKERQALEARARAASEQARQLEKEREALQQQHSVQVDQLRMQNQSVEAALRMERQAASEEKRKLAQLQVAYHQLFQDYDNHIKSSMVSGERKRGMQLEDLKQQLQQAEEALVAKQEVIDKLKEEAEQHKTVMETVPVLKAQADIYKADFQAERQAREKLAEKKEALQEQLDQLQRDFSKLKASCQESARMEDLRKRYGEVLQSTLPAPAYCSFHMPNQRRSPPEEPRDFCCPKCQYQAPDMDTLQIHVMECIE
;
A
#
# COMPACT_ATOMS: atom_id res chain seq x y z
N MET A 1 -38.67 -1.52 -63.87
CA MET A 1 -40.07 -1.58 -63.37
C MET A 1 -40.05 -2.27 -62.01
N HIS A 2 -40.89 -1.83 -61.08
CA HIS A 2 -41.15 -2.36 -59.72
C HIS A 2 -39.92 -2.55 -58.77
N LEU A 3 -39.79 -1.84 -57.65
CA LEU A 3 -40.65 -1.58 -56.46
C LEU A 3 -40.43 -2.58 -55.31
N GLY A 4 -39.98 -2.02 -54.16
CA GLY A 4 -40.32 -2.45 -52.79
C GLY A 4 -39.36 -3.44 -52.12
N THR A 5 -39.09 -3.38 -50.80
CA THR A 5 -39.55 -2.51 -49.69
C THR A 5 -38.60 -2.67 -48.48
N HIS A 6 -38.50 -1.68 -47.58
CA HIS A 6 -37.84 -1.82 -46.25
C HIS A 6 -38.72 -2.62 -45.26
N PRO A 7 -38.19 -3.06 -44.08
CA PRO A 7 -38.21 -2.20 -42.89
C PRO A 7 -37.02 -2.30 -41.90
N THR A 8 -36.62 -1.13 -41.40
CA THR A 8 -36.13 -0.77 -40.03
C THR A 8 -35.53 -1.79 -39.05
N ALA A 9 -34.37 -1.43 -38.48
CA ALA A 9 -34.09 -1.56 -37.04
C ALA A 9 -33.13 -0.43 -36.57
N SER A 10 -33.40 0.19 -35.42
CA SER A 10 -32.71 1.39 -34.94
C SER A 10 -31.85 1.10 -33.71
N VAL A 11 -30.61 1.60 -33.66
CA VAL A 11 -29.82 1.73 -32.42
C VAL A 11 -29.06 3.06 -32.43
N LEU A 12 -29.16 3.82 -31.33
CA LEU A 12 -28.47 5.09 -31.08
C LEU A 12 -26.96 4.91 -30.85
N PRO A 13 -26.17 5.98 -31.02
CA PRO A 13 -25.37 6.39 -29.86
C PRO A 13 -25.43 7.89 -29.53
N THR A 14 -25.28 8.17 -28.25
CA THR A 14 -25.40 9.48 -27.59
C THR A 14 -24.11 10.30 -27.73
N ALA A 15 -24.22 11.60 -27.98
CA ALA A 15 -23.11 12.55 -27.88
C ALA A 15 -22.97 13.10 -26.43
N PRO A 16 -21.78 13.56 -26.03
CA PRO A 16 -21.66 14.62 -25.03
C PRO A 16 -21.04 15.90 -25.61
N ALA A 17 -21.44 17.04 -25.04
CA ALA A 17 -21.15 18.38 -25.54
C ALA A 17 -19.92 19.06 -24.90
N LEU A 18 -19.64 20.26 -25.39
CA LEU A 18 -18.46 21.07 -25.09
C LEU A 18 -18.49 21.80 -23.73
N ALA A 19 -17.27 22.15 -23.29
CA ALA A 19 -16.88 23.35 -22.55
C ALA A 19 -17.27 23.54 -21.07
N SER A 20 -16.24 23.65 -20.22
CA SER A 20 -16.12 24.71 -19.21
C SER A 20 -14.65 24.91 -18.81
N CYS A 21 -14.16 26.15 -18.91
CA CYS A 21 -12.84 26.56 -18.42
C CYS A 21 -12.91 26.99 -16.93
N PRO A 22 -11.75 27.03 -16.25
CA PRO A 22 -11.50 28.13 -15.32
C PRO A 22 -10.22 28.90 -15.69
N ARG A 23 -10.25 30.23 -15.46
CA ARG A 23 -9.09 31.13 -15.59
C ARG A 23 -8.09 30.87 -14.47
N GLN A 24 -6.79 30.90 -14.79
CA GLN A 24 -5.73 31.21 -13.82
C GLN A 24 -5.21 32.63 -14.04
N ALA A 25 -4.76 33.27 -12.96
CA ALA A 25 -4.25 34.64 -12.96
C ALA A 25 -2.72 34.67 -12.68
N LEU A 26 -2.05 35.67 -13.25
CA LEU A 26 -0.60 35.88 -13.17
C LEU A 26 -0.16 36.51 -11.84
N ARG A 27 0.98 36.07 -11.27
CA ARG A 27 1.98 36.90 -10.52
C ARG A 27 3.22 36.11 -10.10
N GLY A 28 4.42 36.71 -10.28
CA GLY A 28 5.71 36.44 -9.59
C GLY A 28 6.31 35.02 -9.69
N GLY A 29 7.60 34.77 -9.92
CA GLY A 29 8.77 35.51 -9.42
C GLY A 29 8.98 35.17 -7.93
N GLU A 30 10.07 34.57 -7.45
CA GLU A 30 11.41 34.31 -8.01
C GLU A 30 11.92 32.92 -7.57
N GLY A 31 13.02 32.43 -8.15
CA GLY A 31 13.68 31.19 -7.69
C GLY A 31 14.98 31.46 -6.92
N PRO A 32 15.60 30.45 -6.29
CA PRO A 32 17.03 30.51 -5.95
C PRO A 32 17.86 29.39 -6.62
N LEU A 33 19.09 29.76 -6.99
CA LEU A 33 20.13 28.88 -7.50
C LEU A 33 20.89 28.17 -6.36
N ALA A 34 21.61 27.11 -6.72
CA ALA A 34 22.57 26.45 -5.83
C ALA A 34 23.82 27.33 -5.58
N GLY A 35 24.47 27.12 -4.44
CA GLY A 35 25.77 27.71 -4.12
C GLY A 35 26.37 27.10 -2.85
N GLU A 36 27.54 26.47 -3.00
CA GLU A 36 28.35 25.99 -1.87
C GLU A 36 29.03 27.17 -1.16
N ASN A 37 29.12 27.17 0.18
CA ASN A 37 30.41 27.10 0.89
C ASN A 37 30.30 27.14 2.43
N THR A 38 31.36 26.60 3.02
CA THR A 38 31.82 26.64 4.42
C THR A 38 31.40 27.85 5.28
N ALA A 39 30.91 27.60 6.52
CA ALA A 39 31.57 27.99 7.78
C ALA A 39 30.69 27.72 9.04
N ALA A 40 31.34 27.27 10.12
CA ALA A 40 30.85 27.37 11.52
C ALA A 40 31.11 28.81 12.05
N PRO A 41 30.60 29.27 13.23
CA PRO A 41 30.27 28.47 14.43
C PRO A 41 29.10 28.97 15.35
N GLN A 42 28.95 28.30 16.51
CA GLN A 42 28.21 28.69 17.72
C GLN A 42 26.67 28.75 17.66
N SER A 43 25.90 28.64 18.76
CA SER A 43 26.03 27.92 20.06
C SER A 43 24.73 28.13 20.86
N GLN A 44 23.93 27.07 21.12
CA GLN A 44 22.93 26.93 22.21
C GLN A 44 22.20 25.59 21.97
N LEU A 45 22.33 24.52 22.78
CA LEU A 45 22.03 24.26 24.21
C LEU A 45 20.59 23.78 24.49
N PHE A 46 20.53 22.60 25.11
CA PHE A 46 19.36 21.90 25.70
C PHE A 46 18.26 21.43 24.72
N ALA A 47 17.69 20.21 24.85
CA ALA A 47 17.94 19.13 25.80
C ALA A 47 17.56 17.75 25.19
N LEU A 48 18.19 16.67 25.66
CA LEU A 48 17.53 15.39 25.94
C LEU A 48 18.42 14.49 26.80
N ALA A 49 17.80 13.64 27.62
CA ALA A 49 18.45 12.98 28.75
C ALA A 49 19.07 11.62 28.39
N ALA A 50 20.16 11.28 29.10
CA ALA A 50 20.68 9.92 29.20
C ALA A 50 20.64 9.47 30.68
N PRO A 51 20.12 8.28 31.00
CA PRO A 51 20.11 7.78 32.38
C PRO A 51 21.42 7.04 32.72
N PHE A 52 22.06 7.43 33.83
CA PHE A 52 23.10 6.63 34.47
C PHE A 52 22.46 5.46 35.24
N GLY A 53 22.74 4.22 34.82
CA GLY A 53 22.24 3.01 35.47
C GLY A 53 23.18 2.45 36.54
N ILE A 54 23.13 2.97 37.76
CA ILE A 54 23.78 2.32 38.93
C ILE A 54 22.88 1.18 39.41
N ASN A 55 23.28 -0.07 39.20
CA ASN A 55 22.42 -1.23 39.48
C ASN A 55 22.73 -1.85 40.86
N SER A 56 22.18 -1.24 41.92
CA SER A 56 22.22 -1.80 43.27
C SER A 56 21.13 -2.84 43.47
N ARG A 57 21.52 -4.12 43.58
CA ARG A 57 20.57 -5.23 43.79
C ARG A 57 19.97 -5.19 45.19
N ARG A 58 18.65 -4.97 45.29
CA ARG A 58 17.84 -5.51 46.38
C ARG A 58 16.89 -6.56 45.81
N ASN A 59 17.00 -7.78 46.30
CA ASN A 59 15.89 -8.72 46.27
C ASN A 59 15.84 -9.44 47.61
N LEU A 60 14.70 -9.34 48.28
CA LEU A 60 14.38 -10.07 49.49
C LEU A 60 13.83 -11.43 49.08
N LEU A 61 14.29 -12.51 49.71
CA LEU A 61 13.43 -13.58 50.23
C LEU A 61 14.22 -14.54 51.13
N SER A 62 13.47 -15.23 51.99
CA SER A 62 13.92 -16.01 53.14
C SER A 62 14.62 -17.32 52.81
N LEU A 63 15.48 -17.81 53.71
CA LEU A 63 15.18 -19.03 54.49
C LEU A 63 16.14 -19.28 55.67
N PHE A 64 15.63 -20.10 56.59
CA PHE A 64 16.11 -20.54 57.90
C PHE A 64 17.53 -21.15 58.00
N GLN A 65 18.02 -21.21 59.25
CA GLN A 65 18.96 -22.22 59.81
C GLN A 65 20.43 -22.14 59.33
N LEU A 66 21.49 -22.34 60.14
CA LEU A 66 21.65 -22.89 61.51
C LEU A 66 22.75 -22.14 62.31
N ARG A 67 22.76 -22.31 63.64
CA ARG A 67 23.92 -21.99 64.51
C ARG A 67 25.14 -22.87 64.14
N PRO A 68 26.38 -22.43 64.47
CA PRO A 68 27.04 -23.06 65.62
C PRO A 68 27.12 -22.18 66.88
N CYS A 69 27.26 -22.85 68.02
CA CYS A 69 27.54 -22.28 69.33
C CYS A 69 28.99 -22.67 69.73
N GLU A 70 29.47 -22.14 70.87
CA GLU A 70 30.77 -22.46 71.51
C GLU A 70 32.01 -21.84 70.80
N GLN A 71 32.94 -21.15 71.45
CA GLN A 71 33.55 -21.40 72.76
C GLN A 71 34.00 -20.10 73.48
N GLU A 72 33.68 -20.02 74.77
CA GLU A 72 34.51 -19.53 75.87
C GLU A 72 35.54 -18.40 75.61
N ALA A 73 35.10 -17.16 75.78
CA ALA A 73 36.00 -16.06 76.11
C ALA A 73 36.44 -16.15 77.59
N VAL A 74 37.43 -16.99 77.88
CA VAL A 74 38.05 -17.07 79.22
C VAL A 74 38.78 -15.77 79.53
N CYS A 75 38.38 -15.12 80.62
CA CYS A 75 39.08 -13.96 81.17
C CYS A 75 40.52 -14.31 81.57
N TRP A 76 41.51 -13.86 80.79
CA TRP A 76 42.89 -13.76 81.25
C TRP A 76 43.15 -12.35 81.76
N ALA A 77 42.84 -12.13 83.04
CA ALA A 77 43.39 -11.00 83.78
C ALA A 77 44.92 -11.15 83.88
N PRO A 78 45.70 -10.06 83.75
CA PRO A 78 47.14 -10.12 84.01
C PRO A 78 47.40 -10.18 85.52
N VAL A 79 47.40 -11.39 86.08
CA VAL A 79 47.92 -11.67 87.42
C VAL A 79 49.27 -12.37 87.29
N THR A 80 50.35 -11.61 87.42
CA THR A 80 51.58 -12.02 88.12
C THR A 80 52.57 -10.86 88.24
N GLN A 81 53.02 -10.62 89.48
CA GLN A 81 54.39 -10.28 89.89
C GLN A 81 55.03 -9.01 89.26
N GLY A 82 55.29 -7.94 90.02
CA GLY A 82 55.17 -7.81 91.48
C GLY A 82 56.28 -8.48 92.29
N THR A 83 57.43 -8.79 91.69
CA THR A 83 58.68 -9.20 92.40
C THR A 83 59.94 -8.81 91.60
N ALA A 84 60.13 -7.51 91.32
CA ALA A 84 61.33 -7.00 90.64
C ALA A 84 62.36 -6.31 91.57
N GLU A 85 61.97 -5.93 92.80
CA GLU A 85 62.87 -5.17 93.71
C GLU A 85 63.58 -6.01 94.78
N VAL A 86 63.17 -7.27 95.01
CA VAL A 86 63.80 -8.11 96.06
C VAL A 86 65.10 -8.79 95.59
N LEU A 87 65.30 -8.95 94.28
CA LEU A 87 66.47 -9.67 93.72
C LEU A 87 67.68 -8.79 93.35
N LEU A 88 67.53 -7.46 93.30
CA LEU A 88 68.66 -6.53 93.13
C LEU A 88 69.32 -6.14 94.46
N TRP A 89 68.66 -6.34 95.60
CA TRP A 89 69.21 -6.04 96.92
C TRP A 89 70.19 -7.11 97.43
N TRP A 90 70.08 -8.36 96.95
CA TRP A 90 70.86 -9.50 97.44
C TRP A 90 72.20 -9.74 96.73
N MET A 91 72.50 -9.06 95.61
CA MET A 91 73.77 -9.21 94.88
C MET A 91 74.78 -8.07 95.08
N SER A 92 74.46 -7.09 95.92
CA SER A 92 75.32 -5.91 96.18
C SER A 92 75.79 -5.78 97.64
N ARG A 93 75.86 -6.90 98.38
CA ARG A 93 76.39 -6.92 99.75
C ARG A 93 77.82 -7.48 99.75
N HIS A 94 78.80 -6.58 99.79
CA HIS A 94 80.20 -6.93 100.02
C HIS A 94 80.35 -7.78 101.30
N PRO A 95 81.26 -8.76 101.35
CA PRO A 95 81.62 -9.42 102.59
C PRO A 95 82.21 -8.38 103.56
N SER A 96 81.46 -8.08 104.63
CA SER A 96 81.94 -7.28 105.74
C SER A 96 83.15 -7.96 106.38
N LYS A 97 84.24 -7.22 106.55
CA LYS A 97 85.39 -7.66 107.35
C LYS A 97 84.91 -7.99 108.77
N SER A 98 84.90 -9.27 109.12
CA SER A 98 84.82 -9.70 110.52
C SER A 98 86.23 -9.98 110.99
N GLN A 99 86.70 -9.16 111.93
CA GLN A 99 88.04 -9.23 112.49
C GLN A 99 87.94 -10.03 113.80
N LEU A 100 88.45 -11.26 113.83
CA LEU A 100 88.54 -12.05 115.06
C LEU A 100 89.68 -13.09 114.99
N CYS A 101 90.50 -13.10 116.05
CA CYS A 101 91.56 -14.06 116.36
C CYS A 101 92.68 -14.24 115.32
N GLU A 102 93.72 -13.41 115.45
CA GLU A 102 95.08 -13.91 115.24
C GLU A 102 95.36 -15.07 116.22
N MET A 103 95.60 -16.26 115.69
CA MET A 103 96.40 -17.28 116.36
C MET A 103 97.59 -17.60 115.48
N VAL A 104 98.75 -17.08 115.87
CA VAL A 104 100.04 -17.37 115.23
C VAL A 104 100.35 -18.85 115.36
N GLN A 105 100.67 -19.52 114.25
CA GLN A 105 101.38 -20.80 114.28
C GLN A 105 102.89 -20.54 114.09
N PRO A 106 103.76 -21.22 114.85
CA PRO A 106 105.21 -21.11 114.69
C PRO A 106 105.70 -21.96 113.51
N GLY A 107 106.66 -21.44 112.74
CA GLY A 107 107.25 -22.15 111.60
C GLY A 107 108.64 -21.64 111.24
N SER A 108 109.66 -22.26 111.85
CA SER A 108 111.05 -22.36 111.37
C SER A 108 111.95 -21.10 111.31
N SER A 109 113.07 -21.18 112.03
CA SER A 109 114.20 -20.23 111.97
C SER A 109 114.93 -20.23 110.62
N PRO A 110 115.80 -19.23 110.40
CA PRO A 110 117.23 -19.55 110.30
C PRO A 110 118.16 -18.63 111.11
N ALA A 111 119.44 -19.01 111.15
CA ALA A 111 120.51 -18.48 112.01
C ALA A 111 120.96 -17.02 111.74
N GLY A 112 121.61 -16.42 112.75
CA GLY A 112 122.36 -15.16 112.65
C GLY A 112 122.85 -14.66 114.02
N ASP A 113 124.17 -14.60 114.19
CA ASP A 113 124.95 -14.38 115.43
C ASP A 113 124.77 -13.03 116.17
N GLN A 114 125.53 -12.88 117.29
CA GLN A 114 125.78 -11.69 118.14
C GLN A 114 124.74 -11.45 119.26
N ASP A 115 125.10 -11.02 120.47
CA ASP A 115 126.39 -11.08 121.21
C ASP A 115 126.10 -10.75 122.71
N GLU A 116 127.09 -11.02 123.57
CA GLU A 116 127.33 -10.37 124.88
C GLU A 116 126.40 -10.55 126.11
N GLU A 117 127.10 -10.82 127.22
CA GLU A 117 126.85 -10.43 128.62
C GLU A 117 125.74 -11.06 129.51
N SER A 118 126.25 -11.66 130.61
CA SER A 118 125.93 -11.36 132.02
C SER A 118 124.44 -11.34 132.46
N SER A 119 124.00 -12.10 133.48
CA SER A 119 124.71 -12.35 134.74
C SER A 119 123.99 -13.42 135.61
N LEU A 120 124.77 -14.11 136.45
CA LEU A 120 124.48 -14.65 137.80
C LEU A 120 122.99 -14.84 138.22
N GLY A 121 122.55 -15.99 138.76
CA GLY A 121 123.27 -16.80 139.74
C GLY A 121 122.52 -18.08 140.20
N LYS A 122 123.07 -18.72 141.25
CA LYS A 122 122.92 -20.15 141.57
C LYS A 122 121.65 -20.53 142.37
N PRO A 123 121.26 -21.82 142.36
CA PRO A 123 120.30 -22.37 143.32
C PRO A 123 120.88 -22.40 144.75
N ALA A 124 120.05 -22.05 145.73
CA ALA A 124 120.35 -22.25 147.15
C ALA A 124 119.78 -23.59 147.62
N MET A 125 120.63 -24.62 147.55
CA MET A 125 120.48 -25.84 148.37
C MET A 125 121.27 -25.65 149.68
N LEU A 126 121.10 -26.59 150.63
CA LEU A 126 121.58 -26.55 152.03
C LEU A 126 120.66 -25.69 152.94
N GLN A 127 120.24 -26.13 154.13
CA GLN A 127 120.71 -27.26 154.94
C GLN A 127 119.58 -27.86 155.79
N LEU A 128 119.55 -29.19 155.94
CA LEU A 128 118.67 -29.90 156.89
C LEU A 128 119.36 -30.02 158.26
N GLN A 129 118.70 -29.51 159.30
CA GLN A 129 118.77 -29.94 160.70
C GLN A 129 117.31 -30.06 161.18
N ALA A 130 116.88 -31.05 161.96
CA ALA A 130 117.50 -32.31 162.34
C ALA A 130 116.35 -33.32 162.64
N GLU A 131 116.69 -34.53 163.12
CA GLU A 131 115.73 -35.55 163.59
C GLU A 131 114.66 -34.97 164.54
N GLN A 132 113.42 -35.49 164.59
CA GLN A 132 113.04 -36.91 164.59
C GLN A 132 111.86 -37.22 163.63
N GLY A 133 111.97 -38.28 162.83
CA GLY A 133 110.92 -38.74 161.91
C GLY A 133 110.32 -40.09 162.33
N SER A 134 108.98 -40.19 162.38
CA SER A 134 108.27 -41.44 162.67
C SER A 134 107.97 -42.25 161.39
N PRO A 135 107.93 -43.59 161.46
CA PRO A 135 107.73 -44.46 160.29
C PRO A 135 106.35 -44.27 159.61
N GLU A 136 105.34 -43.86 160.36
CA GLU A 136 103.95 -43.68 159.89
C GLU A 136 103.75 -42.48 158.96
N ALA A 137 104.65 -41.49 159.01
CA ALA A 137 104.65 -40.37 158.06
C ALA A 137 105.24 -40.79 156.70
N LEU A 138 106.27 -41.64 156.72
CA LEU A 138 106.89 -42.18 155.52
C LEU A 138 105.94 -43.11 154.76
N GLN A 139 105.19 -43.97 155.47
CA GLN A 139 104.27 -44.90 154.83
C GLN A 139 103.09 -44.19 154.13
N ARG A 140 102.46 -43.20 154.78
CA ARG A 140 101.43 -42.37 154.12
C ARG A 140 101.98 -41.63 152.90
N CYS A 141 103.19 -41.10 152.97
CA CYS A 141 103.84 -40.46 151.82
C CYS A 141 104.08 -41.42 150.65
N LEU A 142 104.28 -42.72 150.91
CA LEU A 142 104.40 -43.77 149.90
C LEU A 142 103.04 -44.18 149.30
N GLU A 143 102.00 -44.27 150.12
CA GLU A 143 100.61 -44.54 149.70
C GLU A 143 100.07 -43.38 148.84
N GLU A 144 100.23 -42.14 149.30
CA GLU A 144 99.97 -40.91 148.53
C GLU A 144 100.79 -40.89 147.22
N ASN A 145 102.05 -41.35 147.23
CA ASN A 145 102.84 -41.49 145.99
C ASN A 145 102.24 -42.51 145.02
N HIS A 146 101.65 -43.58 145.53
CA HIS A 146 101.02 -44.62 144.71
C HIS A 146 99.71 -44.11 144.10
N GLU A 147 98.85 -43.50 144.92
CA GLU A 147 97.62 -42.85 144.47
C GLU A 147 97.90 -41.73 143.48
N LEU A 148 98.92 -40.89 143.70
CA LEU A 148 99.35 -39.87 142.75
C LEU A 148 99.84 -40.50 141.44
N ARG A 149 100.62 -41.59 141.48
CA ARG A 149 101.03 -42.31 140.25
C ARG A 149 99.83 -42.86 139.51
N ASP A 150 98.81 -43.34 140.21
CA ASP A 150 97.62 -43.93 139.60
C ASP A 150 96.66 -42.88 139.05
N ALA A 151 96.46 -41.77 139.75
CA ALA A 151 95.79 -40.59 139.25
C ALA A 151 96.51 -40.02 138.02
N ILE A 152 97.85 -39.97 138.03
CA ILE A 152 98.66 -39.57 136.87
C ILE A 152 98.50 -40.58 135.72
N ARG A 153 98.47 -41.89 135.98
CA ARG A 153 98.21 -42.93 134.95
C ARG A 153 96.83 -42.75 134.33
N GLN A 154 95.79 -42.60 135.15
CA GLN A 154 94.41 -42.39 134.71
C GLN A 154 94.22 -41.05 133.96
N ASN A 155 94.85 -39.97 134.43
CA ASN A 155 94.81 -38.67 133.77
C ASN A 155 95.52 -38.72 132.40
N ASN A 156 96.71 -39.34 132.32
CA ASN A 156 97.38 -39.58 131.04
C ASN A 156 96.57 -40.47 130.10
N GLN A 157 95.82 -41.45 130.61
CA GLN A 157 94.92 -42.28 129.81
C GLN A 157 93.74 -41.46 129.27
N MET A 158 93.07 -40.69 130.13
CA MET A 158 92.01 -39.76 129.73
C MET A 158 92.50 -38.74 128.70
N LEU A 159 93.71 -38.18 128.88
CA LEU A 159 94.31 -37.26 127.91
C LEU A 159 94.58 -37.93 126.56
N ARG A 160 95.00 -39.21 126.53
CA ARG A 160 95.14 -39.98 125.28
C ARG A 160 93.78 -40.16 124.61
N GLU A 161 92.77 -40.61 125.35
CA GLU A 161 91.41 -40.80 124.84
C GLU A 161 90.82 -39.48 124.30
N ARG A 162 91.01 -38.35 125.01
CA ARG A 162 90.59 -37.02 124.54
C ARG A 162 91.37 -36.53 123.34
N CYS A 163 92.67 -36.83 123.24
CA CYS A 163 93.45 -36.57 122.03
C CYS A 163 92.99 -37.43 120.84
N GLU A 164 92.67 -38.70 121.06
CA GLU A 164 92.14 -39.62 120.04
C GLU A 164 90.74 -39.21 119.57
N GLU A 165 89.83 -38.85 120.48
CA GLU A 165 88.54 -38.25 120.15
C GLU A 165 88.69 -36.95 119.36
N LEU A 166 89.62 -36.06 119.73
CA LEU A 166 89.86 -34.80 119.03
C LEU A 166 90.44 -35.04 117.62
N LEU A 167 91.32 -36.03 117.46
CA LEU A 167 91.84 -36.45 116.15
C LEU A 167 90.73 -37.05 115.28
N HIS A 168 89.88 -37.92 115.84
CA HIS A 168 88.70 -38.46 115.15
C HIS A 168 87.72 -37.36 114.75
N PHE A 169 87.40 -36.44 115.65
CA PHE A 169 86.54 -35.28 115.36
C PHE A 169 87.15 -34.41 114.27
N GLN A 170 88.46 -34.15 114.30
CA GLN A 170 89.14 -33.39 113.25
C GLN A 170 89.14 -34.14 111.91
N ALA A 171 89.23 -35.47 111.91
CA ALA A 171 89.13 -36.29 110.70
C ALA A 171 87.70 -36.23 110.11
N SER A 172 86.68 -36.51 110.91
CA SER A 172 85.27 -36.42 110.48
C SER A 172 84.88 -35.02 110.02
N GLN A 173 85.39 -33.96 110.66
CA GLN A 173 85.19 -32.56 110.21
C GLN A 173 85.86 -32.27 108.85
N LYS A 174 87.00 -32.89 108.55
CA LYS A 174 87.62 -32.81 107.21
C LYS A 174 86.77 -33.55 106.19
N GLU A 175 86.35 -34.77 106.48
CA GLU A 175 85.49 -35.59 105.62
C GLU A 175 84.14 -34.91 105.33
N GLU A 176 83.48 -34.35 106.34
CA GLU A 176 82.22 -33.60 106.18
C GLU A 176 82.43 -32.35 105.31
N LYS A 177 83.50 -31.59 105.55
CA LYS A 177 83.85 -30.41 104.74
C LYS A 177 84.16 -30.80 103.29
N GLU A 178 84.86 -31.90 103.06
CA GLU A 178 85.18 -32.42 101.72
C GLU A 178 83.91 -32.92 101.01
N PHE A 179 83.02 -33.63 101.71
CA PHE A 179 81.71 -34.03 101.20
C PHE A 179 80.86 -32.82 100.81
N LEU A 180 80.71 -31.83 101.71
CA LEU A 180 79.97 -30.59 101.43
C LEU A 180 80.59 -29.85 100.24
N MET A 181 81.92 -29.72 100.19
CA MET A 181 82.61 -29.09 99.07
C MET A 181 82.37 -29.82 97.74
N CYS A 182 82.37 -31.16 97.74
CA CYS A 182 82.04 -31.97 96.58
C CYS A 182 80.57 -31.75 96.14
N ARG A 183 79.61 -31.76 97.08
CA ARG A 183 78.20 -31.47 96.81
C ARG A 183 77.97 -30.05 96.27
N PHE A 184 78.66 -29.04 96.79
CA PHE A 184 78.60 -27.68 96.23
C PHE A 184 79.18 -27.62 94.80
N GLN A 185 80.25 -28.36 94.50
CA GLN A 185 80.78 -28.46 93.13
C GLN A 185 79.82 -29.18 92.18
N GLU A 186 79.15 -30.25 92.62
CA GLU A 186 78.11 -30.95 91.85
C GLU A 186 76.91 -30.03 91.55
N ALA A 187 76.37 -29.36 92.58
CA ALA A 187 75.28 -28.39 92.43
C ALA A 187 75.67 -27.24 91.49
N ARG A 188 76.90 -26.71 91.60
CA ARG A 188 77.41 -25.67 90.70
C ARG A 188 77.46 -26.15 89.24
N LYS A 189 78.03 -27.33 88.97
CA LYS A 189 78.07 -27.93 87.62
C LYS A 189 76.65 -28.17 87.07
N LEU A 190 75.70 -28.53 87.92
CA LEU A 190 74.29 -28.67 87.51
C LEU A 190 73.67 -27.32 87.12
N VAL A 191 73.87 -26.27 87.92
CA VAL A 191 73.41 -24.90 87.62
C VAL A 191 74.04 -24.35 86.35
N GLU A 192 75.34 -24.60 86.13
CA GLU A 192 76.06 -24.22 84.90
C GLU A 192 75.51 -24.94 83.66
N ARG A 193 75.15 -26.23 83.75
CA ARG A 193 74.47 -26.93 82.64
C ARG A 193 73.06 -26.39 82.38
N LEU A 194 72.26 -26.22 83.44
CA LEU A 194 70.88 -25.71 83.33
C LEU A 194 70.83 -24.26 82.82
N SER A 195 71.85 -23.44 83.10
CA SER A 195 71.92 -22.07 82.58
C SER A 195 72.24 -22.04 81.08
N LEU A 196 73.12 -22.92 80.60
CA LEU A 196 73.39 -23.12 79.18
C LEU A 196 72.16 -23.67 78.43
N GLU A 197 71.50 -24.70 78.98
CA GLU A 197 70.27 -25.26 78.41
C GLU A 197 69.15 -24.21 78.35
N LYS A 198 68.97 -23.42 79.41
CA LYS A 198 68.02 -22.29 79.44
C LYS A 198 68.35 -21.21 78.41
N LEU A 199 69.64 -20.95 78.13
CA LEU A 199 70.06 -20.00 77.10
C LEU A 199 69.75 -20.54 75.70
N GLU A 200 70.05 -21.82 75.45
CA GLU A 200 69.78 -22.47 74.17
C GLU A 200 68.27 -22.61 73.89
N LEU A 201 67.46 -22.98 74.89
CA LEU A 201 66.00 -22.99 74.78
C LEU A 201 65.41 -21.59 74.53
N ARG A 202 66.01 -20.52 75.08
CA ARG A 202 65.63 -19.14 74.76
C ARG A 202 65.96 -18.80 73.30
N ARG A 203 67.18 -19.13 72.84
CA ARG A 203 67.61 -18.94 71.46
C ARG A 203 66.70 -19.67 70.47
N GLN A 204 66.35 -20.93 70.75
CA GLN A 204 65.41 -21.72 69.94
C GLN A 204 64.00 -21.13 69.94
N LYS A 205 63.49 -20.66 71.08
CA LYS A 205 62.20 -19.97 71.17
C LYS A 205 62.19 -18.68 70.34
N GLU A 206 63.26 -17.88 70.40
CA GLU A 206 63.40 -16.65 69.63
C GLU A 206 63.46 -16.92 68.12
N GLN A 207 64.19 -17.97 67.69
CA GLN A 207 64.21 -18.42 66.29
C GLN A 207 62.82 -18.89 65.83
N ALA A 208 62.15 -19.76 66.60
CA ALA A 208 60.81 -20.24 66.27
C ALA A 208 59.76 -19.10 66.20
N LEU A 209 59.91 -18.06 67.03
CA LEU A 209 59.07 -16.85 66.94
C LEU A 209 59.36 -16.06 65.66
N GLN A 210 60.64 -15.86 65.28
CA GLN A 210 61.02 -15.19 64.03
C GLN A 210 60.52 -15.95 62.80
N GLU A 211 60.66 -17.28 62.77
CA GLU A 211 60.14 -18.14 61.71
C GLU A 211 58.60 -18.06 61.63
N ALA A 212 57.90 -18.10 62.76
CA ALA A 212 56.44 -17.94 62.81
C ALA A 212 55.98 -16.54 62.33
N GLU A 213 56.74 -15.48 62.61
CA GLU A 213 56.47 -14.14 62.06
C GLU A 213 56.71 -14.07 60.55
N GLN A 214 57.79 -14.66 60.05
CA GLN A 214 58.08 -14.74 58.62
C GLN A 214 56.98 -15.53 57.88
N LEU A 215 56.55 -16.67 58.42
CA LEU A 215 55.44 -17.46 57.89
C LEU A 215 54.12 -16.68 57.90
N LYS A 216 53.82 -15.91 58.95
CA LYS A 216 52.64 -15.02 58.98
C LYS A 216 52.69 -13.95 57.90
N ARG A 217 53.84 -13.28 57.70
CA ARG A 217 54.01 -12.28 56.64
C ARG A 217 53.86 -12.91 55.25
N CYS A 218 54.43 -14.10 55.04
CA CYS A 218 54.28 -14.85 53.80
C CYS A 218 52.80 -15.24 53.54
N GLN A 219 52.09 -15.71 54.57
CA GLN A 219 50.65 -16.02 54.47
C GLN A 219 49.80 -14.78 54.17
N GLN A 220 50.14 -13.62 54.73
CA GLN A 220 49.49 -12.34 54.44
C GLN A 220 49.72 -11.93 52.98
N GLN A 221 50.97 -11.93 52.50
CA GLN A 221 51.29 -11.65 51.10
C GLN A 221 50.55 -12.59 50.15
N MET A 222 50.56 -13.90 50.41
CA MET A 222 49.84 -14.89 49.59
C MET A 222 48.31 -14.68 49.61
N ALA A 223 47.75 -14.12 50.69
CA ALA A 223 46.32 -13.76 50.75
C ALA A 223 46.01 -12.49 49.95
N GLU A 224 46.89 -11.49 50.00
CA GLU A 224 46.82 -10.26 49.21
C GLU A 224 46.97 -10.54 47.71
N ASP A 225 47.97 -11.32 47.31
CA ASP A 225 48.19 -11.76 45.93
C ASP A 225 46.97 -12.53 45.39
N LYS A 226 46.42 -13.45 46.20
CA LYS A 226 45.19 -14.19 45.88
C LYS A 226 43.97 -13.27 45.74
N ALA A 227 43.88 -12.21 46.54
CA ALA A 227 42.80 -11.22 46.41
C ALA A 227 42.99 -10.36 45.15
N SER A 228 44.22 -9.92 44.87
CA SER A 228 44.61 -9.16 43.68
C SER A 228 44.32 -9.93 42.39
N VAL A 229 44.78 -11.19 42.28
CA VAL A 229 44.49 -12.06 41.12
C VAL A 229 42.99 -12.29 40.95
N LYS A 230 42.24 -12.49 42.04
CA LYS A 230 40.77 -12.59 41.95
C LYS A 230 40.12 -11.30 41.42
N ALA A 231 40.58 -10.14 41.88
CA ALA A 231 40.08 -8.85 41.40
C ALA A 231 40.39 -8.65 39.91
N GLN A 232 41.62 -8.96 39.47
CA GLN A 232 42.04 -8.89 38.07
C GLN A 232 41.21 -9.83 37.18
N VAL A 233 41.04 -11.11 37.57
CA VAL A 233 40.19 -12.06 36.83
C VAL A 233 38.74 -11.58 36.78
N THR A 234 38.22 -10.98 37.84
CA THR A 234 36.85 -10.43 37.85
C THR A 234 36.72 -9.22 36.91
N SER A 235 37.73 -8.34 36.85
CA SER A 235 37.77 -7.22 35.89
C SER A 235 37.78 -7.72 34.44
N LEU A 236 38.72 -8.63 34.12
CA LEU A 236 38.86 -9.19 32.78
C LEU A 236 37.61 -9.95 32.32
N LEU A 237 36.91 -10.65 33.22
CA LEU A 237 35.62 -11.28 32.91
C LEU A 237 34.53 -10.23 32.61
N GLY A 238 34.51 -9.12 33.36
CA GLY A 238 33.60 -7.99 33.09
C GLY A 238 33.89 -7.31 31.75
N GLU A 239 35.16 -7.01 31.46
CA GLU A 239 35.62 -6.44 30.20
C GLU A 239 35.31 -7.36 29.00
N LEU A 240 35.52 -8.67 29.16
CA LEU A 240 35.17 -9.67 28.14
C LEU A 240 33.66 -9.73 27.90
N GLN A 241 32.84 -9.73 28.96
CA GLN A 241 31.39 -9.71 28.85
C GLN A 241 30.89 -8.42 28.19
N GLU A 242 31.48 -7.26 28.53
CA GLU A 242 31.13 -5.99 27.90
C GLU A 242 31.52 -6.00 26.41
N SER A 243 32.74 -6.42 26.07
CA SER A 243 33.21 -6.58 24.70
C SER A 243 32.32 -7.50 23.87
N GLN A 244 31.89 -8.63 24.46
CA GLN A 244 30.93 -9.55 23.82
C GLN A 244 29.57 -8.88 23.59
N SER A 245 29.02 -8.16 24.57
CA SER A 245 27.75 -7.45 24.39
C SER A 245 27.81 -6.34 23.33
N ARG A 246 28.96 -5.63 23.23
CA ARG A 246 29.24 -4.65 22.17
C ARG A 246 29.33 -5.33 20.79
N LEU A 247 29.96 -6.49 20.69
CA LEU A 247 30.01 -7.30 19.46
C LEU A 247 28.63 -7.79 19.04
N GLU A 248 27.80 -8.25 19.98
CA GLU A 248 26.41 -8.65 19.72
C GLU A 248 25.53 -7.48 19.28
N ALA A 249 25.76 -6.27 19.80
CA ALA A 249 25.08 -5.05 19.33
C ALA A 249 25.52 -4.68 17.90
N ALA A 250 26.83 -4.61 17.65
CA ALA A 250 27.39 -4.26 16.34
C ALA A 250 27.02 -5.28 15.23
N THR A 251 26.94 -6.57 15.56
CA THR A 251 26.50 -7.59 14.60
C THR A 251 25.02 -7.49 14.25
N LYS A 252 24.14 -7.15 15.21
CA LYS A 252 22.73 -6.83 14.96
C LYS A 252 22.57 -5.57 14.11
N GLU A 253 23.35 -4.53 14.39
CA GLU A 253 23.35 -3.30 13.59
C GLU A 253 23.82 -3.58 12.15
N ARG A 254 24.92 -4.32 11.95
CA ARG A 254 25.37 -4.76 10.63
C ARG A 254 24.27 -5.51 9.87
N GLN A 255 23.58 -6.45 10.51
CA GLN A 255 22.47 -7.19 9.90
C GLN A 255 21.32 -6.26 9.47
N ALA A 256 20.97 -5.27 10.31
CA ALA A 256 19.95 -4.27 9.98
C ALA A 256 20.36 -3.36 8.82
N LEU A 257 21.63 -2.94 8.77
CA LEU A 257 22.18 -2.16 7.66
C LEU A 257 22.26 -2.97 6.36
N GLU A 258 22.65 -4.24 6.42
CA GLU A 258 22.64 -5.14 5.26
C GLU A 258 21.23 -5.39 4.72
N ALA A 259 20.23 -5.55 5.60
CA ALA A 259 18.83 -5.65 5.19
C ALA A 259 18.33 -4.37 4.50
N ARG A 260 18.67 -3.20 5.04
CA ARG A 260 18.35 -1.89 4.44
C ARG A 260 19.05 -1.70 3.08
N ALA A 261 20.32 -2.07 2.97
CA ALA A 261 21.08 -1.98 1.72
C ALA A 261 20.51 -2.88 0.63
N ARG A 262 20.09 -4.11 0.97
CA ARG A 262 19.39 -5.02 0.04
C ARG A 262 18.06 -4.44 -0.43
N ALA A 263 17.26 -3.90 0.48
CA ALA A 263 15.98 -3.27 0.14
C ALA A 263 16.16 -2.04 -0.78
N ALA A 264 17.13 -1.17 -0.46
CA ALA A 264 17.47 -0.01 -1.29
C ALA A 264 18.01 -0.41 -2.67
N SER A 265 18.82 -1.48 -2.76
CA SER A 265 19.32 -2.00 -4.03
C SER A 265 18.22 -2.57 -4.92
N GLU A 266 17.25 -3.29 -4.35
CA GLU A 266 16.10 -3.78 -5.13
C GLU A 266 15.16 -2.64 -5.56
N GLN A 267 14.97 -1.62 -4.71
CA GLN A 267 14.24 -0.40 -5.08
C GLN A 267 14.93 0.36 -6.21
N ALA A 268 16.27 0.51 -6.16
CA ALA A 268 17.04 1.12 -7.24
C ALA A 268 16.88 0.33 -8.56
N ARG A 269 17.03 -1.00 -8.51
CA ARG A 269 16.84 -1.89 -9.67
C ARG A 269 15.43 -1.81 -10.25
N GLN A 270 14.41 -1.58 -9.42
CA GLN A 270 13.04 -1.39 -9.88
C GLN A 270 12.85 -0.03 -10.58
N LEU A 271 13.37 1.06 -9.99
CA LEU A 271 13.35 2.39 -10.59
C LEU A 271 14.16 2.45 -11.90
N GLU A 272 15.25 1.69 -12.02
CA GLU A 272 16.01 1.57 -13.27
C GLU A 272 15.17 0.92 -14.39
N LYS A 273 14.46 -0.17 -14.12
CA LYS A 273 13.53 -0.79 -15.10
C LYS A 273 12.41 0.16 -15.49
N GLU A 274 11.84 0.91 -14.53
CA GLU A 274 10.79 1.89 -14.81
C GLU A 274 11.32 3.04 -15.67
N ARG A 275 12.55 3.52 -15.40
CA ARG A 275 13.24 4.49 -16.26
C ARG A 275 13.47 3.95 -17.67
N GLU A 276 13.92 2.71 -17.80
CA GLU A 276 14.15 2.06 -19.09
C GLU A 276 12.86 1.87 -19.89
N ALA A 277 11.77 1.44 -19.24
CA ALA A 277 10.46 1.31 -19.87
C ALA A 277 9.92 2.68 -20.35
N LEU A 278 10.01 3.73 -19.53
CA LEU A 278 9.66 5.10 -19.92
C LEU A 278 10.55 5.61 -21.06
N GLN A 279 11.85 5.31 -21.04
CA GLN A 279 12.77 5.70 -22.11
C GLN A 279 12.43 5.01 -23.44
N GLN A 280 12.05 3.73 -23.41
CA GLN A 280 11.56 3.00 -24.59
C GLN A 280 10.23 3.58 -25.10
N GLN A 281 9.29 3.90 -24.20
CA GLN A 281 8.03 4.55 -24.58
C GLN A 281 8.27 5.91 -25.25
N HIS A 282 9.15 6.75 -24.68
CA HIS A 282 9.52 8.04 -25.26
C HIS A 282 10.24 7.89 -26.61
N SER A 283 11.12 6.90 -26.79
CA SER A 283 11.77 6.67 -28.09
C SER A 283 10.77 6.30 -29.18
N VAL A 284 9.82 5.40 -28.88
CA VAL A 284 8.74 5.04 -29.82
C VAL A 284 7.86 6.25 -30.14
N GLN A 285 7.53 7.09 -29.15
CA GLN A 285 6.75 8.31 -29.38
C GLN A 285 7.51 9.32 -30.26
N VAL A 286 8.80 9.51 -30.04
CA VAL A 286 9.66 10.38 -30.86
C VAL A 286 9.73 9.87 -32.30
N ASP A 287 9.91 8.57 -32.51
CA ASP A 287 9.96 7.99 -33.86
C ASP A 287 8.59 8.04 -34.56
N GLN A 288 7.47 7.86 -33.83
CA GLN A 288 6.13 8.08 -34.37
C GLN A 288 5.92 9.54 -34.83
N LEU A 289 6.34 10.51 -34.03
CA LEU A 289 6.28 11.93 -34.38
C LEU A 289 7.20 12.28 -35.56
N ARG A 290 8.39 11.67 -35.65
CA ARG A 290 9.30 11.81 -36.80
C ARG A 290 8.66 11.28 -38.09
N MET A 291 8.06 10.09 -38.05
CA MET A 291 7.35 9.51 -39.20
C MET A 291 6.15 10.35 -39.64
N GLN A 292 5.39 10.92 -38.68
CA GLN A 292 4.32 11.87 -38.99
C GLN A 292 4.86 13.14 -39.67
N ASN A 293 5.95 13.72 -39.16
CA ASN A 293 6.57 14.90 -39.75
C ASN A 293 7.04 14.62 -41.19
N GLN A 294 7.78 13.52 -41.41
CA GLN A 294 8.23 13.11 -42.75
C GLN A 294 7.07 12.92 -43.74
N SER A 295 5.94 12.37 -43.28
CA SER A 295 4.73 12.21 -44.09
C SER A 295 4.12 13.57 -44.49
N VAL A 296 3.97 14.49 -43.53
CA VAL A 296 3.46 15.85 -43.79
C VAL A 296 4.41 16.65 -44.68
N GLU A 297 5.72 16.55 -44.47
CA GLU A 297 6.74 17.16 -45.33
C GLU A 297 6.72 16.58 -46.76
N ALA A 298 6.45 15.28 -46.92
CA ALA A 298 6.28 14.65 -48.22
C ALA A 298 5.03 15.15 -48.95
N ALA A 299 3.89 15.20 -48.24
CA ALA A 299 2.65 15.77 -48.77
C ALA A 299 2.82 17.25 -49.17
N LEU A 300 3.48 18.06 -48.33
CA LEU A 300 3.77 19.46 -48.61
C LEU A 300 4.71 19.65 -49.82
N ARG A 301 5.67 18.74 -50.03
CA ARG A 301 6.52 18.75 -51.24
C ARG A 301 5.70 18.46 -52.51
N MET A 302 4.77 17.50 -52.45
CA MET A 302 3.88 17.18 -53.58
C MET A 302 2.90 18.32 -53.86
N GLU A 303 2.30 18.93 -52.84
CA GLU A 303 1.39 20.07 -53.00
C GLU A 303 2.12 21.27 -53.63
N ARG A 304 3.35 21.57 -53.20
CA ARG A 304 4.20 22.60 -53.82
C ARG A 304 4.52 22.29 -55.29
N GLN A 305 4.76 21.02 -55.62
CA GLN A 305 4.97 20.61 -57.01
C GLN A 305 3.69 20.80 -57.84
N ALA A 306 2.54 20.33 -57.36
CA ALA A 306 1.25 20.48 -58.01
C ALA A 306 0.88 21.96 -58.23
N ALA A 307 1.07 22.82 -57.22
CA ALA A 307 0.88 24.26 -57.36
C ALA A 307 1.81 24.88 -58.42
N SER A 308 3.04 24.36 -58.58
CA SER A 308 3.95 24.79 -59.67
C SER A 308 3.49 24.33 -61.06
N GLU A 309 2.82 23.18 -61.14
CA GLU A 309 2.25 22.63 -62.36
C GLU A 309 1.00 23.40 -62.77
N GLU A 310 0.09 23.69 -61.84
CA GLU A 310 -1.07 24.55 -62.08
C GLU A 310 -0.66 25.98 -62.46
N LYS A 311 0.39 26.55 -61.83
CA LYS A 311 0.94 27.84 -62.26
C LYS A 311 1.45 27.81 -63.70
N ARG A 312 2.08 26.71 -64.14
CA ARG A 312 2.51 26.52 -65.54
C ARG A 312 1.32 26.36 -66.49
N LYS A 313 0.30 25.57 -66.13
CA LYS A 313 -0.94 25.41 -66.92
C LYS A 313 -1.68 26.74 -67.07
N LEU A 314 -1.79 27.53 -65.99
CA LEU A 314 -2.39 28.86 -66.02
C LEU A 314 -1.63 29.81 -66.96
N ALA A 315 -0.28 29.82 -66.91
CA ALA A 315 0.52 30.63 -67.82
C ALA A 315 0.34 30.19 -69.29
N GLN A 316 0.28 28.89 -69.58
CA GLN A 316 -0.03 28.37 -70.91
C GLN A 316 -1.43 28.79 -71.39
N LEU A 317 -2.44 28.68 -70.52
CA LEU A 317 -3.81 29.09 -70.82
C LEU A 317 -3.90 30.61 -71.06
N GLN A 318 -3.17 31.42 -70.29
CA GLN A 318 -3.05 32.86 -70.52
C GLN A 318 -2.44 33.15 -71.90
N VAL A 319 -1.35 32.49 -72.29
CA VAL A 319 -0.75 32.66 -73.63
C VAL A 319 -1.73 32.25 -74.73
N ALA A 320 -2.41 31.10 -74.58
CA ALA A 320 -3.41 30.63 -75.54
C ALA A 320 -4.60 31.61 -75.67
N TYR A 321 -5.07 32.19 -74.57
CA TYR A 321 -6.12 33.21 -74.59
C TYR A 321 -5.67 34.49 -75.32
N HIS A 322 -4.46 34.99 -75.05
CA HIS A 322 -3.92 36.16 -75.75
C HIS A 322 -3.70 35.87 -77.25
N GLN A 323 -3.34 34.64 -77.63
CA GLN A 323 -3.23 34.23 -79.03
C GLN A 323 -4.60 34.23 -79.72
N LEU A 324 -5.60 33.56 -79.13
CA LEU A 324 -6.98 33.55 -79.66
C LEU A 324 -7.56 34.96 -79.79
N PHE A 325 -7.27 35.85 -78.83
CA PHE A 325 -7.67 37.26 -78.91
C PHE A 325 -7.01 37.96 -80.10
N GLN A 326 -5.70 37.79 -80.30
CA GLN A 326 -4.98 38.35 -81.46
C GLN A 326 -5.50 37.77 -82.78
N ASP A 327 -5.75 36.47 -82.86
CA ASP A 327 -6.27 35.80 -84.06
C ASP A 327 -7.68 36.31 -84.41
N TYR A 328 -8.53 36.53 -83.40
CA TYR A 328 -9.85 37.15 -83.57
C TYR A 328 -9.76 38.61 -84.06
N ASP A 329 -8.90 39.42 -83.44
CA ASP A 329 -8.64 40.80 -83.84
C ASP A 329 -8.10 40.89 -85.28
N ASN A 330 -7.18 39.99 -85.64
CA ASN A 330 -6.62 39.85 -86.98
C ASN A 330 -7.68 39.40 -87.98
N HIS A 331 -8.56 38.45 -87.60
CA HIS A 331 -9.69 38.05 -88.43
C HIS A 331 -10.67 39.21 -88.70
N ILE A 332 -10.99 40.04 -87.69
CA ILE A 332 -11.79 41.26 -87.90
C ILE A 332 -11.10 42.20 -88.89
N LYS A 333 -9.81 42.50 -88.69
CA LYS A 333 -9.03 43.38 -89.59
C LYS A 333 -8.95 42.83 -91.02
N SER A 334 -8.70 41.53 -91.19
CA SER A 334 -8.63 40.86 -92.49
C SER A 334 -10.00 40.74 -93.18
N SER A 335 -11.08 40.53 -92.43
CA SER A 335 -12.45 40.49 -92.97
C SER A 335 -12.94 41.87 -93.43
N MET A 336 -12.49 42.95 -92.79
CA MET A 336 -12.71 44.32 -93.27
C MET A 336 -12.01 44.56 -94.62
N VAL A 337 -10.71 44.26 -94.71
CA VAL A 337 -9.88 44.49 -95.93
C VAL A 337 -10.29 43.57 -97.10
N SER A 338 -10.71 42.34 -96.84
CA SER A 338 -11.23 41.43 -97.89
C SER A 338 -12.72 41.65 -98.20
N GLY A 339 -13.46 42.22 -97.25
CA GLY A 339 -14.90 42.50 -97.37
C GLY A 339 -15.23 43.53 -98.45
N GLU A 340 -14.39 44.56 -98.65
CA GLU A 340 -14.64 45.58 -99.68
C GLU A 340 -14.60 45.01 -101.12
N ARG A 341 -13.81 43.96 -101.38
CA ARG A 341 -13.76 43.30 -102.69
C ARG A 341 -14.78 42.15 -102.84
N LYS A 342 -15.26 41.55 -101.74
CA LYS A 342 -16.30 40.50 -101.78
C LYS A 342 -17.73 41.02 -101.70
N ARG A 343 -17.97 42.19 -101.09
CA ARG A 343 -19.30 42.83 -100.99
C ARG A 343 -19.96 43.04 -102.35
N GLY A 344 -19.21 43.41 -103.38
CA GLY A 344 -19.76 43.62 -104.73
C GLY A 344 -20.32 42.34 -105.37
N MET A 345 -19.70 41.18 -105.13
CA MET A 345 -20.13 39.91 -105.72
C MET A 345 -21.20 39.21 -104.87
N GLN A 346 -21.04 39.24 -103.54
CA GLN A 346 -22.05 38.69 -102.60
C GLN A 346 -23.37 39.48 -102.61
N LEU A 347 -23.37 40.78 -102.93
CA LEU A 347 -24.60 41.55 -103.04
C LEU A 347 -25.47 41.10 -104.23
N GLU A 348 -24.85 40.78 -105.37
CA GLU A 348 -25.59 40.27 -106.54
C GLU A 348 -26.03 38.82 -106.34
N ASP A 349 -25.19 37.96 -105.74
CA ASP A 349 -25.60 36.60 -105.34
C ASP A 349 -26.80 36.64 -104.36
N LEU A 350 -26.78 37.53 -103.36
CA LEU A 350 -27.87 37.70 -102.40
C LEU A 350 -29.13 38.29 -103.03
N LYS A 351 -29.02 39.23 -103.98
CA LYS A 351 -30.18 39.72 -104.76
C LYS A 351 -30.79 38.61 -105.59
N GLN A 352 -29.97 37.79 -106.25
CA GLN A 352 -30.46 36.68 -107.07
C GLN A 352 -31.11 35.59 -106.20
N GLN A 353 -30.56 35.29 -105.03
CA GLN A 353 -31.19 34.39 -104.05
C GLN A 353 -32.48 34.96 -103.46
N LEU A 354 -32.52 36.27 -103.18
CA LEU A 354 -33.74 36.95 -102.70
C LEU A 354 -34.84 36.87 -103.77
N GLN A 355 -34.54 37.21 -105.02
CA GLN A 355 -35.50 37.14 -106.12
C GLN A 355 -36.00 35.71 -106.35
N GLN A 356 -35.12 34.69 -106.31
CA GLN A 356 -35.54 33.29 -106.38
C GLN A 356 -36.40 32.86 -105.19
N ALA A 357 -36.13 33.38 -103.99
CA ALA A 357 -36.95 33.13 -102.80
C ALA A 357 -38.32 33.82 -102.89
N GLU A 358 -38.40 35.04 -103.44
CA GLU A 358 -39.65 35.75 -103.73
C GLU A 358 -40.49 35.00 -104.75
N GLU A 359 -39.92 34.58 -105.88
CA GLU A 359 -40.58 33.75 -106.89
C GLU A 359 -41.06 32.40 -106.30
N ALA A 360 -40.25 31.75 -105.45
CA ALA A 360 -40.63 30.53 -104.76
C ALA A 360 -41.73 30.73 -103.69
N LEU A 361 -41.81 31.92 -103.08
CA LEU A 361 -42.89 32.29 -102.16
C LEU A 361 -44.20 32.55 -102.91
N VAL A 362 -44.16 33.19 -104.09
CA VAL A 362 -45.33 33.33 -104.96
C VAL A 362 -45.84 31.95 -105.41
N ALA A 363 -44.95 31.08 -105.89
CA ALA A 363 -45.33 29.71 -106.27
C ALA A 363 -45.92 28.90 -105.08
N LYS A 364 -45.40 29.09 -103.86
CA LYS A 364 -45.99 28.50 -102.64
C LYS A 364 -47.34 29.12 -102.29
N GLN A 365 -47.53 30.42 -102.52
CA GLN A 365 -48.80 31.11 -102.29
C GLN A 365 -49.89 30.58 -103.24
N GLU A 366 -49.56 30.39 -104.53
CA GLU A 366 -50.47 29.74 -105.50
C GLU A 366 -50.87 28.31 -105.08
N VAL A 367 -49.93 27.54 -104.52
CA VAL A 367 -50.23 26.19 -103.98
C VAL A 367 -51.11 26.28 -102.73
N ILE A 368 -50.87 27.24 -101.84
CA ILE A 368 -51.72 27.49 -100.67
C ILE A 368 -53.14 27.86 -101.10
N ASP A 369 -53.29 28.69 -102.13
CA ASP A 369 -54.60 29.15 -102.58
C ASP A 369 -55.37 28.05 -103.32
N LYS A 370 -54.69 27.19 -104.09
CA LYS A 370 -55.27 25.94 -104.60
C LYS A 370 -55.71 25.00 -103.47
N LEU A 371 -54.87 24.78 -102.46
CA LEU A 371 -55.21 23.92 -101.32
C LEU A 371 -56.37 24.48 -100.49
N LYS A 372 -56.53 25.81 -100.40
CA LYS A 372 -57.72 26.43 -99.79
C LYS A 372 -58.97 26.22 -100.65
N GLU A 373 -58.86 26.34 -101.96
CA GLU A 373 -59.98 26.06 -102.89
C GLU A 373 -60.42 24.59 -102.78
N GLU A 374 -59.48 23.64 -102.84
CA GLU A 374 -59.73 22.22 -102.61
C GLU A 374 -60.31 21.95 -101.21
N ALA A 375 -59.87 22.68 -100.17
CA ALA A 375 -60.42 22.54 -98.82
C ALA A 375 -61.88 23.02 -98.71
N GLU A 376 -62.25 24.14 -99.34
CA GLU A 376 -63.64 24.59 -99.40
C GLU A 376 -64.50 23.66 -100.29
N GLN A 377 -63.96 23.13 -101.39
CA GLN A 377 -64.62 22.07 -102.16
C GLN A 377 -64.88 20.82 -101.29
N HIS A 378 -63.87 20.32 -100.57
CA HIS A 378 -64.04 19.19 -99.64
C HIS A 378 -65.03 19.49 -98.51
N LYS A 379 -65.09 20.72 -98.02
CA LYS A 379 -66.05 21.16 -96.99
C LYS A 379 -67.50 21.09 -97.49
N THR A 380 -67.80 21.55 -98.71
CA THR A 380 -69.14 21.37 -99.31
C THR A 380 -69.51 19.90 -99.49
N VAL A 381 -68.54 19.03 -99.80
CA VAL A 381 -68.77 17.56 -99.82
C VAL A 381 -69.00 17.02 -98.40
N MET A 382 -68.26 17.48 -97.39
CA MET A 382 -68.43 17.09 -95.99
C MET A 382 -69.79 17.51 -95.42
N GLU A 383 -70.38 18.61 -95.88
CA GLU A 383 -71.75 19.05 -95.53
C GLU A 383 -72.83 18.05 -95.97
N THR A 384 -72.54 17.13 -96.90
CA THR A 384 -73.45 16.02 -97.24
C THR A 384 -73.47 14.90 -96.18
N VAL A 385 -72.42 14.77 -95.36
CA VAL A 385 -72.32 13.68 -94.37
C VAL A 385 -73.39 13.78 -93.27
N PRO A 386 -73.70 14.95 -92.67
CA PRO A 386 -74.85 15.12 -91.79
C PRO A 386 -76.18 14.73 -92.45
N VAL A 387 -76.38 15.04 -93.74
CA VAL A 387 -77.62 14.72 -94.48
C VAL A 387 -77.75 13.20 -94.68
N LEU A 388 -76.68 12.53 -95.14
CA LEU A 388 -76.66 11.07 -95.30
C LEU A 388 -76.81 10.34 -93.95
N LYS A 389 -76.26 10.91 -92.87
CA LYS A 389 -76.43 10.37 -91.52
C LYS A 389 -77.87 10.51 -91.03
N ALA A 390 -78.49 11.68 -91.21
CA ALA A 390 -79.90 11.88 -90.91
C ALA A 390 -80.80 10.95 -91.74
N GLN A 391 -80.48 10.72 -93.02
CA GLN A 391 -81.19 9.76 -93.87
C GLN A 391 -81.08 8.32 -93.33
N ALA A 392 -79.90 7.90 -92.87
CA ALA A 392 -79.71 6.59 -92.25
C ALA A 392 -80.47 6.45 -90.91
N ASP A 393 -80.49 7.50 -90.08
CA ASP A 393 -81.23 7.52 -88.82
C ASP A 393 -82.76 7.51 -89.05
N ILE A 394 -83.26 8.20 -90.10
CA ILE A 394 -84.66 8.12 -90.55
C ILE A 394 -85.01 6.70 -91.01
N TYR A 395 -84.23 6.09 -91.91
CA TYR A 395 -84.51 4.72 -92.36
C TYR A 395 -84.46 3.69 -91.21
N LYS A 396 -83.60 3.91 -90.22
CA LYS A 396 -83.57 3.10 -88.99
C LYS A 396 -84.83 3.28 -88.15
N ALA A 397 -85.32 4.50 -88.00
CA ALA A 397 -86.58 4.78 -87.31
C ALA A 397 -87.80 4.19 -88.04
N ASP A 398 -87.86 4.35 -89.37
CA ASP A 398 -88.91 3.78 -90.23
C ASP A 398 -88.92 2.25 -90.16
N PHE A 399 -87.74 1.61 -90.22
CA PHE A 399 -87.62 0.16 -90.06
C PHE A 399 -88.07 -0.32 -88.67
N GLN A 400 -87.77 0.45 -87.61
CA GLN A 400 -88.24 0.14 -86.25
C GLN A 400 -89.76 0.34 -86.13
N ALA A 401 -90.33 1.36 -86.76
CA ALA A 401 -91.77 1.61 -86.77
C ALA A 401 -92.53 0.51 -87.54
N GLU A 402 -92.07 0.13 -88.73
CA GLU A 402 -92.59 -0.99 -89.53
C GLU A 402 -92.48 -2.31 -88.75
N ARG A 403 -91.36 -2.55 -88.06
CA ARG A 403 -91.20 -3.72 -87.19
C ARG A 403 -92.22 -3.74 -86.05
N GLN A 404 -92.38 -2.64 -85.30
CA GLN A 404 -93.36 -2.54 -84.23
C GLN A 404 -94.81 -2.68 -84.74
N ALA A 405 -95.10 -2.17 -85.94
CA ALA A 405 -96.39 -2.35 -86.59
C ALA A 405 -96.63 -3.83 -86.94
N ARG A 406 -95.61 -4.54 -87.44
CA ARG A 406 -95.68 -5.99 -87.69
C ARG A 406 -95.79 -6.83 -86.44
N GLU A 407 -95.07 -6.49 -85.37
CA GLU A 407 -95.18 -7.18 -84.07
C GLU A 407 -96.61 -7.04 -83.51
N LYS A 408 -97.17 -5.82 -83.50
CA LYS A 408 -98.59 -5.59 -83.13
C LYS A 408 -99.60 -6.27 -84.06
N LEU A 409 -99.27 -6.43 -85.34
CA LEU A 409 -100.12 -7.17 -86.29
C LEU A 409 -100.04 -8.68 -86.04
N ALA A 410 -98.88 -9.21 -85.66
CA ALA A 410 -98.68 -10.59 -85.27
C ALA A 410 -99.43 -10.90 -83.96
N GLU A 411 -99.30 -10.06 -82.93
CA GLU A 411 -100.10 -10.15 -81.69
C GLU A 411 -101.61 -10.19 -81.97
N LYS A 412 -102.11 -9.29 -82.83
CA LYS A 412 -103.52 -9.29 -83.25
C LYS A 412 -103.91 -10.53 -84.05
N LYS A 413 -103.01 -11.05 -84.89
CA LYS A 413 -103.24 -12.28 -85.66
C LYS A 413 -103.34 -13.48 -84.73
N GLU A 414 -102.45 -13.60 -83.74
CA GLU A 414 -102.49 -14.67 -82.74
C GLU A 414 -103.75 -14.58 -81.89
N ALA A 415 -104.09 -13.39 -81.36
CA ALA A 415 -105.34 -13.19 -80.62
C ALA A 415 -106.60 -13.49 -81.45
N LEU A 416 -106.63 -13.12 -82.74
CA LEU A 416 -107.74 -13.48 -83.64
C LEU A 416 -107.75 -14.97 -83.99
N GLN A 417 -106.59 -15.63 -84.09
CA GLN A 417 -106.49 -17.07 -84.30
C GLN A 417 -107.00 -17.83 -83.07
N GLU A 418 -106.63 -17.42 -81.85
CA GLU A 418 -107.18 -17.96 -80.60
C GLU A 418 -108.70 -17.77 -80.51
N GLN A 419 -109.22 -16.60 -80.90
CA GLN A 419 -110.66 -16.36 -81.00
C GLN A 419 -111.33 -17.26 -82.05
N LEU A 420 -110.69 -17.49 -83.19
CA LEU A 420 -111.18 -18.41 -84.23
C LEU A 420 -111.20 -19.85 -83.73
N ASP A 421 -110.14 -20.30 -83.06
CA ASP A 421 -110.04 -21.63 -82.49
C ASP A 421 -111.04 -21.82 -81.35
N GLN A 422 -111.34 -20.76 -80.58
CA GLN A 422 -112.40 -20.73 -79.56
C GLN A 422 -113.79 -20.79 -80.21
N LEU A 423 -114.04 -19.99 -81.25
CA LEU A 423 -115.27 -20.01 -82.03
C LEU A 423 -115.47 -21.33 -82.78
N GLN A 424 -114.42 -22.01 -83.23
CA GLN A 424 -114.50 -23.34 -83.82
C GLN A 424 -114.82 -24.40 -82.76
N ARG A 425 -114.22 -24.31 -81.56
CA ARG A 425 -114.58 -25.15 -80.41
C ARG A 425 -116.04 -24.94 -80.01
N ASP A 426 -116.50 -23.70 -79.94
CA ASP A 426 -117.86 -23.37 -79.54
C ASP A 426 -118.90 -23.61 -80.64
N PHE A 427 -118.56 -23.43 -81.92
CA PHE A 427 -119.37 -23.87 -83.05
C PHE A 427 -119.45 -25.39 -83.14
N SER A 428 -118.40 -26.13 -82.77
CA SER A 428 -118.47 -27.59 -82.68
C SER A 428 -119.42 -28.04 -81.58
N LYS A 429 -119.42 -27.36 -80.40
CA LYS A 429 -120.41 -27.57 -79.34
C LYS A 429 -121.83 -27.18 -79.80
N LEU A 430 -122.00 -26.00 -80.40
CA LEU A 430 -123.31 -25.52 -80.88
C LEU A 430 -123.84 -26.35 -82.05
N LYS A 431 -122.99 -26.90 -82.92
CA LYS A 431 -123.40 -27.77 -84.02
C LYS A 431 -123.94 -29.09 -83.50
N ALA A 432 -123.36 -29.65 -82.43
CA ALA A 432 -123.97 -30.76 -81.71
C ALA A 432 -125.37 -30.38 -81.22
N SER A 433 -125.52 -29.21 -80.57
CA SER A 433 -126.81 -28.73 -80.07
C SER A 433 -127.83 -28.30 -81.14
N CYS A 434 -127.39 -27.81 -82.30
CA CYS A 434 -128.27 -27.35 -83.37
C CYS A 434 -128.70 -28.50 -84.29
N GLN A 435 -127.95 -29.61 -84.33
CA GLN A 435 -128.42 -30.88 -84.90
C GLN A 435 -129.51 -31.55 -84.06
N GLU A 436 -129.62 -31.19 -82.77
CA GLU A 436 -130.78 -31.53 -81.92
C GLU A 436 -131.98 -30.63 -82.24
N SER A 437 -131.75 -29.35 -82.57
CA SER A 437 -132.82 -28.35 -82.81
C SER A 437 -133.38 -28.30 -84.24
N ALA A 438 -132.54 -28.34 -85.29
CA ALA A 438 -132.97 -28.18 -86.68
C ALA A 438 -133.89 -29.31 -87.18
N ARG A 439 -133.90 -30.46 -86.50
CA ARG A 439 -134.89 -31.54 -86.71
C ARG A 439 -136.32 -31.14 -86.33
N MET A 440 -136.54 -30.01 -85.62
CA MET A 440 -137.86 -29.55 -85.20
C MET A 440 -138.52 -28.50 -86.11
N GLU A 441 -137.76 -27.64 -86.81
CA GLU A 441 -138.35 -26.45 -87.48
C GLU A 441 -138.85 -26.73 -88.92
N ASP A 442 -138.22 -27.67 -89.64
CA ASP A 442 -138.39 -27.84 -91.10
C ASP A 442 -139.81 -28.30 -91.53
N LEU A 443 -140.62 -28.79 -90.59
CA LEU A 443 -142.03 -29.08 -90.82
C LEU A 443 -142.92 -27.83 -91.00
N ARG A 444 -142.51 -26.64 -90.53
CA ARG A 444 -143.41 -25.47 -90.44
C ARG A 444 -143.56 -24.64 -91.71
N LYS A 445 -142.57 -24.62 -92.61
CA LYS A 445 -142.35 -23.46 -93.50
C LYS A 445 -142.85 -23.59 -94.94
N ARG A 446 -143.91 -24.38 -95.20
CA ARG A 446 -144.31 -24.75 -96.58
C ARG A 446 -145.47 -23.96 -97.21
N TYR A 447 -146.02 -22.94 -96.56
CA TYR A 447 -147.06 -22.07 -97.16
C TYR A 447 -146.93 -20.62 -96.72
N GLY A 448 -147.08 -19.70 -97.66
CA GLY A 448 -147.16 -18.27 -97.39
C GLY A 448 -147.74 -17.49 -98.57
N GLU A 449 -148.93 -16.93 -98.37
CA GLU A 449 -149.39 -15.66 -98.92
C GLU A 449 -150.59 -15.17 -98.09
N VAL A 450 -150.87 -13.86 -98.11
CA VAL A 450 -152.03 -13.15 -97.51
C VAL A 450 -151.96 -12.72 -96.01
N LEU A 451 -152.17 -11.40 -95.83
CA LEU A 451 -152.67 -10.61 -94.68
C LEU A 451 -151.76 -10.00 -93.57
N GLN A 452 -151.96 -8.67 -93.43
CA GLN A 452 -152.11 -7.81 -92.23
C GLN A 452 -150.99 -7.64 -91.15
N SER A 453 -150.60 -6.36 -91.03
CA SER A 453 -150.60 -5.52 -89.80
C SER A 453 -149.99 -6.04 -88.49
N THR A 454 -149.01 -5.31 -87.92
CA THR A 454 -149.21 -4.35 -86.78
C THR A 454 -147.89 -3.77 -86.23
N LEU A 455 -147.97 -2.58 -85.61
CA LEU A 455 -147.02 -2.04 -84.61
C LEU A 455 -146.97 -2.97 -83.36
N PRO A 456 -145.92 -3.01 -82.49
CA PRO A 456 -145.31 -1.80 -81.88
C PRO A 456 -143.83 -1.88 -81.39
N ALA A 457 -143.36 -0.79 -80.76
CA ALA A 457 -142.24 -0.77 -79.79
C ALA A 457 -142.70 -1.39 -78.42
N PRO A 458 -141.87 -1.69 -77.38
CA PRO A 458 -140.63 -1.02 -76.91
C PRO A 458 -139.50 -2.06 -76.57
N ALA A 459 -138.52 -1.95 -75.66
CA ALA A 459 -138.18 -0.97 -74.61
C ALA A 459 -136.68 -0.94 -74.20
N TYR A 460 -136.23 0.23 -73.74
CA TYR A 460 -135.41 0.50 -72.54
C TYR A 460 -134.34 -0.52 -72.06
N CYS A 461 -133.06 -0.12 -72.13
CA CYS A 461 -132.27 0.07 -70.89
C CYS A 461 -131.06 1.01 -71.08
N SER A 462 -130.99 2.02 -70.22
CA SER A 462 -129.89 2.99 -70.05
C SER A 462 -128.58 2.29 -69.61
N PHE A 463 -127.37 2.86 -69.77
CA PHE A 463 -126.90 3.96 -68.90
C PHE A 463 -125.50 4.51 -69.25
N HIS A 464 -125.28 5.75 -68.80
CA HIS A 464 -124.03 6.33 -68.27
C HIS A 464 -123.04 7.13 -69.17
N MET A 465 -123.38 8.42 -69.29
CA MET A 465 -122.53 9.60 -68.98
C MET A 465 -121.44 10.10 -69.94
N PRO A 466 -121.10 11.41 -69.84
CA PRO A 466 -120.31 12.12 -70.85
C PRO A 466 -118.86 12.42 -70.43
N ASN A 467 -118.10 12.87 -71.43
CA ASN A 467 -117.11 13.94 -71.40
C ASN A 467 -116.75 14.54 -70.02
N GLN A 468 -115.47 14.44 -69.65
CA GLN A 468 -114.88 15.43 -68.74
C GLN A 468 -113.42 15.73 -69.11
N ARG A 469 -113.18 16.96 -69.57
CA ARG A 469 -111.87 17.60 -69.46
C ARG A 469 -111.46 17.61 -67.99
N ARG A 470 -110.24 17.17 -67.68
CA ARG A 470 -109.44 17.75 -66.57
C ARG A 470 -107.98 17.84 -66.98
N SER A 471 -107.57 19.08 -67.24
CA SER A 471 -106.24 19.61 -66.94
C SER A 471 -106.42 20.58 -65.75
N PRO A 472 -105.36 20.95 -65.00
CA PRO A 472 -104.11 20.26 -64.70
C PRO A 472 -104.00 20.02 -63.17
N PRO A 473 -102.80 19.99 -62.56
CA PRO A 473 -102.34 21.19 -61.84
C PRO A 473 -101.03 21.79 -62.36
N GLU A 474 -100.88 23.10 -62.17
CA GLU A 474 -99.61 23.81 -62.30
C GLU A 474 -98.65 23.46 -61.16
N GLU A 475 -97.35 23.57 -61.42
CA GLU A 475 -96.30 23.63 -60.39
C GLU A 475 -95.40 24.84 -60.72
N PRO A 476 -95.01 25.68 -59.73
CA PRO A 476 -94.44 26.99 -60.00
C PRO A 476 -93.02 26.89 -60.57
N ARG A 477 -92.66 27.81 -61.48
CA ARG A 477 -91.27 27.98 -61.93
C ARG A 477 -90.68 29.22 -61.29
N ASP A 478 -89.66 29.04 -60.46
CA ASP A 478 -88.93 30.15 -59.85
C ASP A 478 -88.17 30.95 -60.92
N PHE A 479 -88.41 32.26 -60.98
CA PHE A 479 -87.73 33.17 -61.91
C PHE A 479 -86.50 33.79 -61.22
N CYS A 480 -85.33 33.18 -61.43
CA CYS A 480 -84.07 33.58 -60.77
C CYS A 480 -83.05 34.16 -61.75
N CYS A 481 -82.37 35.24 -61.38
CA CYS A 481 -81.28 35.81 -62.17
C CYS A 481 -80.00 34.94 -62.06
N PRO A 482 -79.43 34.42 -63.15
CA PRO A 482 -78.28 33.50 -63.07
C PRO A 482 -76.96 34.18 -62.66
N LYS A 483 -76.84 35.53 -62.75
CA LYS A 483 -75.60 36.26 -62.41
C LYS A 483 -75.50 36.57 -60.90
N CYS A 484 -76.62 36.90 -60.25
CA CYS A 484 -76.65 37.37 -58.85
C CYS A 484 -77.62 36.58 -57.93
N GLN A 485 -78.39 35.63 -58.47
CA GLN A 485 -79.37 34.79 -57.75
C GLN A 485 -80.55 35.54 -57.11
N TYR A 486 -80.85 36.76 -57.58
CA TYR A 486 -82.09 37.46 -57.24
C TYR A 486 -83.33 36.69 -57.72
N GLN A 487 -84.28 36.43 -56.82
CA GLN A 487 -85.59 35.85 -57.11
C GLN A 487 -86.59 36.97 -57.47
N ALA A 488 -87.13 36.90 -58.68
CA ALA A 488 -88.23 37.74 -59.12
C ALA A 488 -89.57 36.97 -58.99
N PRO A 489 -90.68 37.66 -58.63
CA PRO A 489 -91.99 37.01 -58.52
C PRO A 489 -92.60 36.65 -59.90
N ASP A 490 -92.08 37.23 -60.99
CA ASP A 490 -92.56 37.05 -62.35
C ASP A 490 -91.42 37.25 -63.37
N MET A 491 -91.69 36.91 -64.63
CA MET A 491 -90.72 36.91 -65.73
C MET A 491 -90.34 38.33 -66.19
N ASP A 492 -91.27 39.29 -66.19
CA ASP A 492 -91.00 40.67 -66.65
C ASP A 492 -90.09 41.39 -65.65
N THR A 493 -90.34 41.20 -64.35
CA THR A 493 -89.46 41.67 -63.26
C THR A 493 -88.06 41.06 -63.35
N LEU A 494 -87.95 39.77 -63.73
CA LEU A 494 -86.66 39.14 -64.00
C LEU A 494 -85.96 39.77 -65.22
N GLN A 495 -86.71 40.03 -66.30
CA GLN A 495 -86.14 40.51 -67.56
C GLN A 495 -85.58 41.93 -67.46
N ILE A 496 -86.25 42.82 -66.71
CA ILE A 496 -85.73 44.16 -66.36
C ILE A 496 -84.43 44.02 -65.55
N HIS A 497 -84.46 43.21 -64.48
CA HIS A 497 -83.30 43.00 -63.62
C HIS A 497 -82.10 42.41 -64.37
N VAL A 498 -82.31 41.45 -65.28
CA VAL A 498 -81.23 40.85 -66.09
C VAL A 498 -80.60 41.88 -67.05
N MET A 499 -81.37 42.85 -67.55
CA MET A 499 -80.83 43.93 -68.39
C MET A 499 -79.88 44.86 -67.61
N GLU A 500 -80.24 45.26 -66.38
CA GLU A 500 -79.36 46.09 -65.53
C GLU A 500 -78.21 45.28 -64.91
N CYS A 501 -78.41 43.98 -64.68
CA CYS A 501 -77.42 43.13 -64.03
C CYS A 501 -76.33 42.63 -64.98
N ILE A 502 -76.49 42.74 -66.32
CA ILE A 502 -75.50 42.21 -67.28
C ILE A 502 -74.35 43.18 -67.59
N GLU A 503 -74.52 44.49 -67.40
CA GLU A 503 -73.39 45.44 -67.28
C GLU A 503 -72.46 45.09 -66.07
#